data_AF-E6QKK5-F1
#
_entry.id   AF-E6QKK5-F1
#
_cell.length_a   1.000
_cell.length_b   1.000
_cell.length_c   1.000
_cell.angle_alpha   90.00
_cell.angle_beta   90.00
_cell.angle_gamma   90.00
#
_symmetry.space_group_name_H-M   'P 1'
#
loop_
_entity.id
_entity.type
_entity.pdbx_description
1 polymer ?
#
loop_
_entity_poly.entity_id
_entity_poly.type
_entity_poly.pdbx_seq_one_letter_code
_entity_poly.pdbx_strand_id
1 'polypeptide(L)'
;MWKPSQSSNSPVTPAPEPVRPAAPAFEAPIAPRPTAVSAAPTGDQATIGKGLVIKGEISGSESLFIDGKVEGNINLPGNRVTVGRNGQVAANVTAREIVVLGKIRGNVVATDRVDIRSEGALTGDVAAARISIEDGAFFKGGIDIRKPEGKAGAAQTAAPVETA
;
A
#
# COMPACT_ATOMS: atom_id res chain seq x y z
N MET A 1 -75.62 14.05 -31.71
CA MET A 1 -75.47 15.48 -31.34
C MET A 1 -75.20 15.55 -29.84
N TRP A 2 -74.13 16.25 -29.46
CA TRP A 2 -73.70 16.75 -28.13
C TRP A 2 -73.89 15.91 -26.83
N LYS A 3 -72.76 15.76 -26.09
CA LYS A 3 -72.64 15.37 -24.67
C LYS A 3 -73.25 16.45 -23.74
N PRO A 4 -73.54 16.21 -22.43
CA PRO A 4 -72.53 16.60 -21.41
C PRO A 4 -72.59 15.90 -20.02
N SER A 5 -71.49 16.15 -19.27
CA SER A 5 -71.36 16.37 -17.80
C SER A 5 -71.31 15.22 -16.76
N GLN A 6 -70.08 15.05 -16.25
CA GLN A 6 -69.61 15.20 -14.85
C GLN A 6 -69.94 14.18 -13.74
N SER A 7 -68.86 13.51 -13.32
CA SER A 7 -68.24 13.55 -11.97
C SER A 7 -69.04 13.19 -10.72
N SER A 8 -68.78 11.98 -10.21
CA SER A 8 -68.53 11.58 -8.80
C SER A 8 -68.86 10.08 -8.75
N ASN A 9 -68.05 9.18 -8.22
CA ASN A 9 -67.54 9.08 -6.88
C ASN A 9 -66.53 7.90 -6.88
N SER A 10 -65.51 7.95 -6.05
CA SER A 10 -64.39 6.99 -6.00
C SER A 10 -64.83 5.51 -5.91
N PRO A 11 -64.18 4.58 -6.63
CA PRO A 11 -64.40 3.16 -6.44
C PRO A 11 -63.32 2.56 -5.54
N VAL A 12 -63.69 1.84 -4.49
CA VAL A 12 -62.92 0.66 -4.10
C VAL A 12 -63.90 -0.44 -3.69
N THR A 13 -64.12 -1.34 -4.65
CA THR A 13 -64.88 -2.58 -4.53
C THR A 13 -64.05 -3.64 -3.79
N PRO A 14 -64.69 -4.48 -2.95
CA PRO A 14 -64.09 -5.71 -2.42
C PRO A 14 -64.06 -6.79 -3.51
N ALA A 15 -62.88 -7.32 -3.82
CA ALA A 15 -62.75 -8.47 -4.73
C ALA A 15 -62.24 -9.71 -3.95
N PRO A 16 -62.93 -10.86 -4.06
CA PRO A 16 -62.48 -12.11 -3.47
C PRO A 16 -61.41 -12.74 -4.37
N GLU A 17 -60.24 -13.06 -3.80
CA GLU A 17 -59.15 -13.69 -4.54
C GLU A 17 -59.39 -15.20 -4.74
N PRO A 18 -59.36 -15.72 -5.97
CA PRO A 18 -59.41 -17.15 -6.25
C PRO A 18 -58.06 -17.83 -6.00
N VAL A 19 -58.13 -19.02 -5.41
CA VAL A 19 -57.01 -19.91 -5.05
C VAL A 19 -56.07 -20.13 -6.25
N ARG A 20 -54.80 -19.70 -6.11
CA ARG A 20 -53.75 -19.89 -7.12
C ARG A 20 -52.97 -21.20 -6.87
N PRO A 21 -52.70 -22.04 -7.90
CA PRO A 21 -51.94 -23.29 -7.76
C PRO A 21 -50.43 -23.06 -7.50
N ALA A 22 -49.85 -24.07 -6.85
CA ALA A 22 -48.46 -24.23 -6.39
C ALA A 22 -47.37 -23.44 -7.15
N ALA A 23 -46.62 -22.64 -6.39
CA ALA A 23 -45.39 -22.02 -6.83
C ALA A 23 -44.30 -23.08 -7.13
N PRO A 24 -43.47 -22.90 -8.17
CA PRO A 24 -42.22 -23.64 -8.30
C PRO A 24 -41.28 -23.27 -7.14
N ALA A 25 -40.58 -24.27 -6.60
CA ALA A 25 -39.62 -24.11 -5.51
C ALA A 25 -38.54 -23.07 -5.87
N PHE A 26 -38.56 -21.92 -5.19
CA PHE A 26 -37.45 -20.99 -5.19
C PHE A 26 -36.45 -21.47 -4.14
N GLU A 27 -35.46 -22.23 -4.58
CA GLU A 27 -34.31 -22.63 -3.77
C GLU A 27 -33.57 -21.35 -3.33
N ALA A 28 -33.61 -21.04 -2.04
CA ALA A 28 -32.81 -19.98 -1.44
C ALA A 28 -31.62 -20.59 -0.70
N PRO A 29 -30.39 -20.36 -1.17
CA PRO A 29 -29.28 -20.33 -0.21
C PRO A 29 -28.17 -19.34 -0.62
N ILE A 30 -28.08 -18.12 -0.06
CA ILE A 30 -26.85 -17.31 -0.23
C ILE A 30 -26.52 -16.35 0.94
N ALA A 31 -25.63 -16.84 1.82
CA ALA A 31 -24.44 -16.22 2.46
C ALA A 31 -24.53 -15.07 3.51
N PRO A 32 -23.93 -15.25 4.71
CA PRO A 32 -23.07 -14.22 5.29
C PRO A 32 -21.72 -14.27 4.57
N ARG A 33 -21.40 -13.22 3.81
CA ARG A 33 -20.07 -13.02 3.24
C ARG A 33 -19.11 -12.69 4.40
N PRO A 34 -18.14 -13.54 4.80
CA PRO A 34 -17.00 -13.03 5.52
C PRO A 34 -16.34 -12.02 4.57
N THR A 35 -16.17 -10.79 5.03
CA THR A 35 -15.34 -9.80 4.35
C THR A 35 -14.00 -10.45 4.03
N ALA A 36 -13.80 -10.81 2.78
CA ALA A 36 -12.51 -11.20 2.26
C ALA A 36 -11.62 -9.96 2.42
N VAL A 37 -10.86 -9.92 3.52
CA VAL A 37 -9.69 -9.07 3.60
C VAL A 37 -8.80 -9.51 2.44
N SER A 38 -8.69 -8.64 1.43
CA SER A 38 -7.82 -8.82 0.30
C SER A 38 -6.43 -9.19 0.81
N ALA A 39 -6.06 -10.46 0.66
CA ALA A 39 -4.66 -10.84 0.64
C ALA A 39 -4.06 -10.12 -0.56
N ALA A 40 -3.32 -9.04 -0.28
CA ALA A 40 -2.47 -8.32 -1.21
C ALA A 40 -1.58 -9.33 -1.98
N PRO A 41 -1.14 -9.01 -3.21
CA PRO A 41 -0.49 -9.98 -4.09
C PRO A 41 0.65 -10.66 -3.36
N THR A 42 0.62 -12.00 -3.38
CA THR A 42 1.72 -12.87 -2.99
C THR A 42 2.89 -12.62 -3.93
N GLY A 43 3.63 -11.54 -3.68
CA GLY A 43 5.00 -11.44 -4.14
C GLY A 43 5.86 -12.27 -3.22
N ASP A 44 6.86 -12.90 -3.81
CA ASP A 44 8.09 -13.38 -3.19
C ASP A 44 8.49 -12.51 -1.98
N GLN A 45 8.10 -12.86 -0.74
CA GLN A 45 8.45 -12.09 0.46
C GLN A 45 9.06 -12.98 1.54
N ALA A 46 10.37 -12.84 1.73
CA ALA A 46 11.08 -13.43 2.84
C ALA A 46 10.73 -12.69 4.14
N THR A 47 10.43 -13.45 5.21
CA THR A 47 10.08 -12.90 6.52
C THR A 47 11.01 -13.43 7.60
N ILE A 48 11.69 -12.53 8.30
CA ILE A 48 12.54 -12.83 9.46
C ILE A 48 11.71 -12.64 10.72
N GLY A 49 11.47 -13.72 11.45
CA GLY A 49 10.72 -13.68 12.70
C GLY A 49 11.48 -13.07 13.88
N LYS A 50 10.73 -12.61 14.88
CA LYS A 50 11.20 -12.03 16.15
C LYS A 50 12.27 -12.79 16.94
N GLY A 51 12.31 -14.11 16.82
CA GLY A 51 13.29 -14.95 17.52
C GLY A 51 14.58 -15.18 16.73
N LEU A 52 14.66 -14.70 15.48
CA LEU A 52 15.79 -14.95 14.61
C LEU A 52 16.83 -13.84 14.75
N VAL A 53 18.09 -14.26 14.83
CA VAL A 53 19.26 -13.37 14.79
C VAL A 53 20.09 -13.74 13.58
N ILE A 54 20.21 -12.81 12.64
CA ILE A 54 21.02 -13.00 11.44
C ILE A 54 22.33 -12.27 11.63
N LYS A 55 23.44 -12.97 11.37
CA LYS A 55 24.80 -12.42 11.39
C LYS A 55 25.48 -12.75 10.07
N GLY A 56 25.82 -11.72 9.28
CA GLY A 56 26.50 -11.89 8.00
C GLY A 56 25.90 -11.03 6.89
N GLU A 57 25.89 -11.57 5.67
CA GLU A 57 25.38 -10.88 4.49
C GLU A 57 24.08 -11.50 4.00
N ILE A 58 23.09 -10.66 3.70
CA ILE A 58 21.81 -11.04 3.11
C ILE A 58 21.77 -10.47 1.70
N SER A 59 21.65 -11.34 0.70
CA SER A 59 21.47 -10.96 -0.70
C SER A 59 20.27 -11.71 -1.29
N GLY A 60 19.52 -11.07 -2.18
CA GLY A 60 18.31 -11.65 -2.74
C GLY A 60 17.62 -10.76 -3.75
N SER A 61 16.68 -11.36 -4.47
CA SER A 61 15.88 -10.71 -5.51
C SER A 61 14.43 -10.52 -5.09
N GLU A 62 14.14 -10.59 -3.80
CA GLU A 62 12.79 -10.59 -3.24
C GLU A 62 12.58 -9.52 -2.18
N SER A 63 11.32 -9.29 -1.80
CA SER A 63 10.99 -8.37 -0.72
C SER A 63 11.36 -8.99 0.63
N LEU A 64 11.88 -8.18 1.55
CA LEU A 64 12.32 -8.65 2.86
C LEU A 64 11.56 -7.96 3.97
N PHE A 65 10.92 -8.73 4.85
CA PHE A 65 10.30 -8.25 6.08
C PHE A 65 11.11 -8.70 7.29
N ILE A 66 11.52 -7.77 8.14
CA ILE A 66 12.43 -8.02 9.26
C ILE A 66 11.72 -7.68 10.58
N ASP A 67 11.29 -8.68 11.33
CA ASP A 67 10.75 -8.51 12.69
C ASP A 67 11.70 -9.00 13.79
N GLY A 68 12.96 -9.31 13.44
CA GLY A 68 13.99 -9.84 14.35
C GLY A 68 15.26 -8.98 14.45
N LYS A 69 16.38 -9.59 14.84
CA LYS A 69 17.68 -8.90 14.94
C LYS A 69 18.56 -9.23 13.74
N VAL A 70 19.12 -8.22 13.09
CA VAL A 70 20.02 -8.38 11.94
C VAL A 70 21.30 -7.60 12.17
N GLU A 71 22.44 -8.27 12.04
CA GLU A 71 23.78 -7.70 12.18
C GLU A 71 24.61 -8.05 10.93
N GLY A 72 25.08 -7.03 10.18
CA GLY A 72 25.95 -7.25 9.02
C GLY A 72 25.61 -6.39 7.80
N ASN A 73 25.38 -7.00 6.63
CA ASN A 73 25.12 -6.31 5.37
C ASN A 73 23.84 -6.84 4.69
N ILE A 74 22.98 -5.95 4.21
CA ILE A 74 21.76 -6.30 3.48
C ILE A 74 21.87 -5.67 2.09
N ASN A 75 21.90 -6.50 1.05
CA ASN A 75 22.02 -6.06 -0.33
C ASN A 75 20.85 -6.59 -1.16
N LEU A 76 19.85 -5.75 -1.36
CA LEU A 76 18.63 -6.06 -2.10
C LEU A 76 18.36 -4.98 -3.16
N PRO A 77 19.27 -4.80 -4.13
CA PRO A 77 19.16 -3.75 -5.13
C PRO A 77 17.92 -4.01 -6.00
N GLY A 78 16.95 -3.10 -5.93
CA GLY A 78 15.69 -3.21 -6.70
C GLY A 78 14.47 -3.61 -5.90
N ASN A 79 14.65 -4.16 -4.68
CA ASN A 79 13.56 -4.67 -3.87
C ASN A 79 13.23 -3.78 -2.68
N ARG A 80 12.13 -4.12 -2.01
CA ARG A 80 11.61 -3.42 -0.85
C ARG A 80 12.04 -4.13 0.43
N VAL A 81 12.57 -3.36 1.38
CA VAL A 81 12.92 -3.83 2.72
C VAL A 81 12.00 -3.17 3.74
N THR A 82 11.31 -3.97 4.53
CA THR A 82 10.42 -3.50 5.59
C THR A 82 10.96 -3.98 6.93
N VAL A 83 11.25 -3.05 7.83
CA VAL A 83 11.65 -3.34 9.20
C VAL A 83 10.41 -3.23 10.09
N GLY A 84 9.97 -4.34 10.66
CA GLY A 84 8.85 -4.43 11.60
C GLY A 84 9.14 -3.72 12.92
N ARG A 85 8.11 -3.58 13.76
CA ARG A 85 8.16 -2.84 15.03
C ARG A 85 9.21 -3.39 16.00
N ASN A 86 9.39 -4.71 16.03
CA ASN A 86 10.39 -5.36 16.90
C ASN A 86 11.75 -5.51 16.22
N GLY A 87 11.86 -5.11 14.95
CA GLY A 87 13.08 -5.23 14.17
C GLY A 87 14.21 -4.37 14.73
N GLN A 88 15.36 -5.00 14.97
CA GLN A 88 16.61 -4.32 15.32
C GLN A 88 17.65 -4.60 14.25
N VAL A 89 17.96 -3.58 13.45
CA VAL A 89 18.90 -3.71 12.34
C VAL A 89 20.16 -2.93 12.66
N ALA A 90 21.26 -3.63 12.90
CA ALA A 90 22.59 -3.06 13.08
C ALA A 90 23.47 -3.46 11.88
N ALA A 91 23.20 -2.85 10.72
CA ALA A 91 23.75 -3.28 9.44
C ALA A 91 23.83 -2.12 8.44
N ASN A 92 24.59 -2.34 7.37
CA ASN A 92 24.49 -1.51 6.17
C ASN A 92 23.34 -2.07 5.30
N VAL A 93 22.38 -1.23 4.93
CA VAL A 93 21.19 -1.65 4.17
C VAL A 93 21.19 -0.97 2.82
N THR A 94 21.24 -1.75 1.74
CA THR A 94 21.11 -1.25 0.37
C THR A 94 19.84 -1.83 -0.24
N ALA A 95 18.88 -0.98 -0.59
CA ALA A 95 17.62 -1.40 -1.20
C ALA A 95 17.06 -0.33 -2.14
N ARG A 96 15.97 -0.63 -2.87
CA ARG A 96 15.27 0.39 -3.66
C ARG A 96 14.33 1.21 -2.79
N GLU A 97 13.51 0.53 -2.00
CA GLU A 97 12.53 1.12 -1.09
C GLU A 97 12.74 0.57 0.32
N ILE A 98 12.74 1.44 1.32
CA ILE A 98 12.96 1.05 2.72
C ILE A 98 11.84 1.61 3.57
N VAL A 99 11.16 0.73 4.31
CA VAL A 99 10.13 1.11 5.27
C VAL A 99 10.57 0.75 6.68
N VAL A 100 10.58 1.73 7.57
CA VAL A 100 11.13 1.60 8.92
C VAL A 100 10.03 1.77 9.96
N LEU A 101 9.63 0.68 10.63
CA LEU A 101 8.75 0.71 11.80
C LEU A 101 9.50 0.44 13.11
N GLY A 102 10.70 -0.12 13.05
CA GLY A 102 11.51 -0.52 14.20
C GLY A 102 12.75 0.34 14.41
N LYS A 103 13.82 -0.27 14.91
CA LYS A 103 15.08 0.41 15.23
C LYS A 103 16.17 0.06 14.23
N ILE A 104 16.77 1.06 13.60
CA ILE A 104 17.89 0.89 12.67
C ILE A 104 19.09 1.68 13.19
N ARG A 105 20.25 1.03 13.19
CA ARG A 105 21.55 1.62 13.54
C ARG A 105 22.59 1.25 12.50
N GLY A 106 22.95 2.19 11.63
CA GLY A 106 23.91 1.93 10.56
C GLY A 106 23.71 2.85 9.36
N ASN A 107 24.36 2.51 8.24
CA ASN A 107 24.21 3.22 6.98
C ASN A 107 23.02 2.65 6.20
N VAL A 108 22.13 3.51 5.73
CA VAL A 108 20.96 3.12 4.95
C VAL A 108 21.04 3.79 3.59
N VAL A 109 21.15 2.99 2.54
CA VAL A 109 21.21 3.42 1.15
C VAL A 109 19.94 2.96 0.44
N ALA A 110 19.09 3.91 0.07
CA ALA A 110 17.91 3.68 -0.74
C ALA A 110 18.05 4.34 -2.10
N THR A 111 17.85 3.58 -3.19
CA THR A 111 17.94 4.15 -4.54
C THR A 111 16.74 5.03 -4.88
N ASP A 112 15.56 4.78 -4.30
CA ASP A 112 14.30 5.44 -4.70
C ASP A 112 13.61 6.19 -3.55
N ARG A 113 13.22 5.48 -2.48
CA ARG A 113 12.44 6.07 -1.39
C ARG A 113 12.71 5.43 -0.03
N VAL A 114 12.77 6.25 1.01
CA VAL A 114 12.76 5.82 2.42
C VAL A 114 11.51 6.34 3.10
N ASP A 115 10.77 5.46 3.76
CA ASP A 115 9.61 5.76 4.58
C ASP A 115 9.88 5.41 6.04
N ILE A 116 9.94 6.41 6.90
CA ILE A 116 10.06 6.21 8.34
C ILE A 116 8.67 6.38 8.95
N ARG A 117 8.13 5.31 9.53
CA ARG A 117 6.79 5.26 10.14
C ARG A 117 6.84 5.80 11.56
N SER A 118 5.68 6.06 12.16
CA SER A 118 5.55 6.71 13.48
C SER A 118 6.33 6.10 14.66
N GLU A 119 6.67 4.81 14.63
CA GLU A 119 7.47 4.16 15.69
C GLU A 119 8.93 3.91 15.28
N GLY A 120 9.30 4.32 14.06
CA GLY A 120 10.62 4.11 13.51
C GLY A 120 11.66 4.97 14.23
N ALA A 121 12.76 4.35 14.66
CA ALA A 121 13.92 5.03 15.20
C ALA A 121 15.15 4.70 14.34
N LEU A 122 15.71 5.71 13.67
CA LEU A 122 16.88 5.56 12.82
C LEU A 122 18.05 6.38 13.39
N THR A 123 19.17 5.70 13.68
CA THR A 123 20.42 6.33 14.12
C THR A 123 21.55 6.00 13.16
N GLY A 124 22.00 6.97 12.36
CA GLY A 124 23.06 6.78 11.37
C GLY A 124 22.85 7.62 10.12
N ASP A 125 23.65 7.33 9.09
CA ASP A 125 23.63 8.05 7.83
C ASP A 125 22.64 7.43 6.84
N VAL A 126 21.81 8.26 6.22
CA VAL A 126 20.81 7.83 5.22
C VAL A 126 21.10 8.50 3.89
N ALA A 127 21.37 7.70 2.86
CA ALA A 127 21.45 8.16 1.49
C ALA A 127 20.20 7.72 0.74
N ALA A 128 19.39 8.67 0.27
CA ALA A 128 18.14 8.35 -0.43
C ALA A 128 17.79 9.37 -1.52
N ALA A 129 17.06 8.93 -2.54
CA ALA A 129 16.50 9.85 -3.53
C ALA A 129 15.33 10.68 -2.98
N ARG A 130 14.48 10.05 -2.18
CA ARG A 130 13.32 10.68 -1.52
C ARG A 130 13.17 10.12 -0.11
N ILE A 131 12.77 10.96 0.83
CA ILE A 131 12.50 10.54 2.21
C ILE A 131 11.13 11.04 2.63
N SER A 132 10.38 10.19 3.32
CA SER A 132 9.09 10.48 3.94
C SER A 132 9.18 10.08 5.41
N ILE A 133 8.82 10.99 6.29
CA ILE A 133 8.90 10.79 7.75
C ILE A 133 7.48 11.04 8.27
N GLU A 134 6.89 10.03 8.90
CA GLU A 134 5.60 10.17 9.59
C GLU A 134 5.77 10.77 10.98
N ASP A 135 4.66 11.33 11.48
CA ASP A 135 4.57 11.86 12.83
C ASP A 135 4.92 10.79 13.88
N GLY A 136 5.78 11.15 14.83
CA GLY A 136 6.28 10.24 15.88
C GLY A 136 7.62 9.55 15.57
N ALA A 137 8.07 9.56 14.32
CA ALA A 137 9.36 8.98 13.94
C ALA A 137 10.54 9.72 14.58
N PHE A 138 11.56 8.98 15.02
CA PHE A 138 12.80 9.54 15.57
C PHE A 138 13.98 9.30 14.62
N PHE A 139 14.62 10.36 14.19
CA PHE A 139 15.78 10.29 13.30
C PHE A 139 16.97 11.03 13.91
N LYS A 140 18.15 10.39 13.92
CA LYS A 140 19.41 10.99 14.39
C LYS A 140 20.59 10.58 13.50
N GLY A 141 21.08 11.50 12.68
CA GLY A 141 22.30 11.31 11.88
C GLY A 141 22.34 12.21 10.65
N GLY A 142 23.17 11.84 9.67
CA GLY A 142 23.28 12.55 8.39
C GLY A 142 22.25 12.08 7.37
N ILE A 143 21.73 12.99 6.56
CA ILE A 143 20.88 12.65 5.40
C ILE A 143 21.56 13.19 4.15
N ASP A 144 21.82 12.31 3.19
CA ASP A 144 22.34 12.63 1.86
C ASP A 144 21.23 12.37 0.83
N ILE A 145 20.59 13.45 0.35
CA ILE A 145 19.52 13.32 -0.64
C ILE A 145 20.13 13.35 -2.04
N ARG A 146 20.29 12.16 -2.64
CA ARG A 146 20.80 12.02 -4.01
C ARG A 146 19.63 12.04 -4.97
N LYS A 147 19.31 13.22 -5.51
CA LYS A 147 18.29 13.33 -6.56
C LYS A 147 18.72 12.46 -7.75
N PRO A 148 17.97 11.41 -8.11
CA PRO A 148 18.19 10.77 -9.39
C PRO A 148 17.74 11.79 -10.41
N GLU A 149 18.67 12.32 -11.18
CA GLU A 149 18.37 13.19 -12.33
C GLU A 149 17.65 12.37 -13.41
N GLY A 150 16.41 12.00 -13.14
CA GLY A 150 15.46 11.57 -14.14
C GLY A 150 14.86 12.81 -14.79
N LYS A 151 15.37 13.19 -15.96
CA LYS A 151 14.70 14.06 -16.94
C LYS A 151 13.93 15.24 -16.35
N ALA A 152 14.64 16.17 -15.70
CA ALA A 152 14.16 17.55 -15.59
C ALA A 152 14.74 18.34 -16.77
N GLY A 153 14.08 18.30 -17.93
CA GLY A 153 14.50 19.11 -19.09
C GLY A 153 14.12 18.59 -20.47
N ALA A 154 12.88 18.11 -20.69
CA ALA A 154 12.36 17.92 -22.05
C ALA A 154 10.86 18.18 -22.09
N ALA A 155 10.46 19.43 -21.87
CA ALA A 155 9.24 20.03 -22.44
C ALA A 155 9.09 21.47 -21.89
N GLN A 156 9.51 22.45 -22.70
CA GLN A 156 8.82 23.72 -22.98
C GLN A 156 9.83 24.76 -23.53
N THR A 157 10.23 24.56 -24.78
CA THR A 157 10.37 25.68 -25.73
C THR A 157 9.85 25.17 -27.07
N ALA A 158 8.58 25.43 -27.33
CA ALA A 158 7.94 25.16 -28.61
C ALA A 158 6.83 26.20 -28.79
N ALA A 159 7.18 27.28 -29.47
CA ALA A 159 6.39 28.10 -30.40
C ALA A 159 6.92 29.56 -30.42
N PRO A 160 6.82 30.32 -31.53
CA PRO A 160 6.06 30.03 -32.74
C PRO A 160 6.87 30.09 -34.04
N VAL A 161 6.26 29.53 -35.07
CA VAL A 161 6.50 29.84 -36.49
C VAL A 161 6.31 31.34 -36.74
N GLU A 162 7.28 32.00 -37.35
CA GLU A 162 7.07 33.28 -38.03
C GLU A 162 7.59 33.18 -39.47
N THR A 163 6.67 33.49 -40.36
CA THR A 163 6.78 33.53 -41.82
C THR A 163 7.45 34.83 -42.25
N ALA A 164 8.47 34.77 -43.10
CA ALA A 164 8.82 35.80 -44.07
C ALA A 164 9.69 35.21 -45.18
#